data_AF-A0A9X2J8A6-F1
#
_entry.id   AF-A0A9X2J8A6-F1
#
_cell.length_a   1.000
_cell.length_b   1.000
_cell.length_c   1.000
_cell.angle_alpha   90.00
_cell.angle_beta   90.00
_cell.angle_gamma   90.00
#
_symmetry.space_group_name_H-M   'P 1'
#
loop_
_entity.id
_entity.type
_entity.pdbx_description
1 polymer ?
#
loop_
_entity_poly.entity_id
_entity_poly.type
_entity_poly.pdbx_seq_one_letter_code
_entity_poly.pdbx_strand_id
1 'polypeptide(L)' 'MRPSQLKAGDQIQYRSIFGTERVAIFQKRIPSRGKGQPAKNYLRFPEFAGLNGPDDDGTCVVSDYDLSRRGRLAVRVRP' A
#
# COMPACT_ATOMS: atom_id res chain seq x y z
N MET A 1 -7.02 1.21 -9.35
CA MET A 1 -7.34 2.47 -8.62
C MET A 1 -6.33 3.59 -8.92
N ARG A 2 -6.57 4.83 -8.47
CA ARG A 2 -5.63 5.98 -8.60
C ARG A 2 -4.89 6.23 -7.27
N PRO A 3 -3.62 5.81 -7.09
CA PRO A 3 -2.89 5.95 -5.81
C PRO A 3 -2.72 7.39 -5.33
N SER A 4 -2.64 8.35 -6.24
CA SER A 4 -2.52 9.78 -5.91
C SER A 4 -3.74 10.37 -5.17
N GLN A 5 -4.86 9.66 -5.14
CA GLN A 5 -6.08 10.09 -4.45
C GLN A 5 -6.28 9.39 -3.10
N LEU A 6 -5.32 8.57 -2.66
CA LEU A 6 -5.36 7.89 -1.36
C LEU A 6 -4.97 8.83 -0.24
N LYS A 7 -5.61 8.64 0.91
CA LYS A 7 -5.30 9.33 2.16
C LYS A 7 -4.74 8.35 3.16
N ALA A 8 -3.84 8.83 4.02
CA ALA A 8 -3.32 8.05 5.13
C ALA A 8 -4.49 7.47 5.95
N GLY A 9 -4.44 6.17 6.23
CA GLY A 9 -5.48 5.41 6.92
C GLY A 9 -6.52 4.74 6.01
N ASP A 10 -6.60 5.08 4.72
CA ASP A 10 -7.51 4.40 3.78
C ASP A 10 -7.25 2.89 3.77
N GLN A 11 -8.31 2.09 3.86
CA GLN A 11 -8.22 0.64 3.76
C GLN A 11 -8.31 0.21 2.30
N ILE A 12 -7.37 -0.62 1.90
CA ILE A 12 -7.17 -1.10 0.53
C ILE A 12 -7.32 -2.62 0.55
N GLN A 13 -8.25 -3.16 -0.25
CA GLN A 13 -8.21 -4.57 -0.61
C GLN A 13 -7.10 -4.75 -1.63
N TYR A 14 -6.04 -5.45 -1.28
CA TYR A 14 -4.86 -5.68 -2.11
C TYR A 14 -4.74 -7.15 -2.47
N ARG A 15 -4.70 -7.45 -3.77
CA ARG A 15 -4.52 -8.81 -4.29
C ARG A 15 -3.05 -9.12 -4.55
N SER A 16 -2.49 -10.11 -3.86
CA SER A 16 -1.10 -10.55 -4.03
C SER A 16 -0.84 -11.19 -5.39
N ILE A 17 0.45 -11.40 -5.72
CA ILE A 17 0.87 -12.14 -6.94
C ILE A 17 0.30 -13.56 -7.00
N PHE A 18 0.02 -14.17 -5.84
CA PHE A 18 -0.51 -15.53 -5.72
C PHE A 18 -2.05 -15.56 -5.68
N GLY A 19 -2.70 -14.41 -5.87
CA GLY A 19 -4.15 -14.31 -5.95
C GLY A 19 -4.87 -14.14 -4.61
N THR A 20 -4.19 -14.29 -3.48
CA THR A 20 -4.73 -14.01 -2.14
C THR A 20 -5.06 -12.53 -1.99
N GLU A 21 -6.27 -12.20 -1.57
CA GLU A 21 -6.63 -10.83 -1.22
C GLU A 21 -6.44 -10.57 0.27
N ARG A 22 -5.90 -9.39 0.59
CA ARG A 22 -5.53 -8.98 1.95
C ARG A 22 -5.95 -7.53 2.15
N VAL A 23 -6.28 -7.16 3.39
CA VAL A 23 -6.58 -5.76 3.74
C VAL A 23 -5.28 -5.07 4.14
N ALA A 24 -4.97 -3.97 3.47
CA ALA A 24 -3.84 -3.11 3.77
C ALA A 24 -4.30 -1.71 4.16
N ILE A 25 -3.52 -1.02 4.97
CA ILE A 25 -3.75 0.37 5.36
C ILE A 25 -2.76 1.25 4.61
N PHE A 26 -3.26 2.18 3.80
CA PHE A 26 -2.40 3.13 3.12
C PHE A 26 -1.77 4.09 4.12
N GLN A 27 -0.44 4.14 4.16
CA GLN A 27 0.30 5.03 5.06
C GLN A 27 0.64 6.36 4.38
N LYS A 28 1.33 6.28 3.24
CA LYS A 28 1.76 7.45 2.47
C LYS A 28 2.17 7.08 1.06
N ARG A 29 2.24 8.09 0.20
CA ARG A 29 2.84 8.02 -1.13
C ARG A 29 3.96 9.02 -1.26
N ILE A 30 5.11 8.56 -1.77
CA ILE A 30 6.20 9.41 -2.23
C ILE A 30 6.08 9.52 -3.75
N PRO A 31 5.85 10.73 -4.31
CA PRO A 31 5.72 10.91 -5.76
C PRO A 31 7.04 10.62 -6.48
N SER A 32 6.95 10.31 -7.78
CA SER A 32 8.11 10.14 -8.65
C SER A 32 8.95 11.41 -8.70
N ARG A 33 10.28 11.26 -8.69
CA ARG A 33 11.25 12.37 -8.84
C ARG A 33 11.98 12.33 -10.18
N GLY A 34 11.52 11.51 -11.12
CA GLY A 34 12.12 11.36 -12.45
C GLY A 34 12.82 10.01 -12.65
N LYS A 35 13.75 9.96 -13.62
CA LYS A 35 14.39 8.71 -14.07
C LYS A 35 15.08 7.99 -12.90
N GLY A 36 14.76 6.70 -12.73
CA GLY A 36 15.29 5.86 -11.65
C GLY A 36 14.63 6.07 -10.28
N GLN A 37 13.72 7.03 -10.14
CA GLN A 37 13.03 7.33 -8.88
C GLN A 37 11.50 7.25 -9.07
N PRO A 38 10.95 6.05 -9.32
CA PRO A 38 9.51 5.88 -9.49
C PRO A 38 8.75 6.18 -8.18
N ALA A 39 7.47 6.49 -8.32
CA ALA A 39 6.59 6.71 -7.16
C ALA A 39 6.49 5.44 -6.29
N LYS A 40 6.50 5.64 -4.97
CA LYS A 40 6.46 4.57 -3.97
C LYS A 40 5.26 4.78 -3.06
N ASN A 41 4.50 3.74 -2.83
CA ASN A 41 3.38 3.71 -1.88
C ASN A 41 3.77 2.80 -0.73
N TYR A 42 3.48 3.25 0.48
CA TYR A 42 3.73 2.50 1.71
C TYR A 42 2.38 1.99 2.20
N LEU A 43 2.24 0.67 2.23
CA LEU A 43 1.05 -0.02 2.70
C LEU A 43 1.41 -0.83 3.93
N ARG A 44 0.67 -0.65 5.02
CA ARG A 44 0.82 -1.49 6.20
C ARG A 44 -0.12 -2.69 6.10
N PHE A 45 0.43 -3.88 6.18
CA PHE A 45 -0.31 -5.14 6.29
C PHE A 45 -0.18 -5.63 7.73
N PRO A 46 -1.20 -5.43 8.60
CA PRO A 46 -1.08 -5.77 10.02
C PRO A 46 -0.70 -7.23 10.27
N GLU A 47 -1.14 -8.13 9.39
CA GLU A 47 -0.81 -9.55 9.41
C GLU A 47 0.66 -9.88 9.08
N PHE A 48 1.43 -8.92 8.56
CA PHE A 48 2.87 -9.06 8.31
C PHE A 48 3.72 -8.46 9.43
N ALA A 49 3.11 -7.80 10.42
CA ALA A 49 3.85 -7.26 11.55
C ALA A 49 4.57 -8.39 12.30
N GLY A 50 5.83 -8.15 12.66
CA GLY A 50 6.69 -9.13 13.35
C GLY A 50 7.39 -10.15 12.46
N LEU A 51 7.11 -10.22 11.15
CA LEU A 51 7.68 -11.25 10.28
C LEU A 51 9.20 -11.09 10.06
N ASN A 52 9.70 -9.85 10.03
CA ASN A 52 11.13 -9.55 9.87
C ASN A 52 11.79 -9.04 11.17
N GLY A 53 11.22 -9.41 12.34
CA GLY A 53 11.72 -9.02 13.66
C GLY A 53 10.72 -8.19 14.47
N PRO A 54 11.02 -7.92 15.75
CA PRO A 54 10.08 -7.29 16.68
C PRO A 54 9.64 -5.88 16.31
N ASP A 55 10.47 -5.16 15.52
CA ASP A 55 10.18 -3.78 15.08
C ASP A 55 9.49 -3.72 13.70
N ASP A 56 9.23 -4.87 13.06
CA ASP A 56 8.53 -4.91 11.78
C ASP A 56 7.04 -4.58 11.98
N ASP A 57 6.63 -3.42 11.48
CA ASP A 57 5.24 -2.98 11.54
C ASP A 57 4.38 -3.50 10.38
N GLY A 58 4.94 -4.36 9.52
CA GLY A 58 4.27 -4.93 8.36
C GLY A 58 4.15 -3.96 7.19
N THR A 59 4.94 -2.88 7.16
CA THR A 59 4.93 -1.91 6.05
C THR A 59 5.68 -2.44 4.83
N CYS A 60 4.96 -2.58 3.72
CA CYS A 60 5.53 -2.94 2.43
C CYS A 60 5.52 -1.76 1.47
N VAL A 61 6.52 -1.72 0.57
CA VAL A 61 6.61 -0.72 -0.49
C VAL A 61 6.07 -1.30 -1.79
N VAL A 62 5.11 -0.61 -2.40
CA VAL A 62 4.54 -0.98 -3.70
C VAL A 62 4.60 0.19 -4.68
N SER A 63 4.76 -0.10 -5.96
CA SER A 63 4.75 0.95 -7.00
C SER A 63 3.34 1.44 -7.29
N ASP A 64 3.21 2.63 -7.91
CA ASP A 64 1.91 3.12 -8.42
C ASP A 64 1.29 2.12 -9.40
N TYR A 65 2.10 1.52 -10.27
CA TYR A 65 1.64 0.54 -11.27
C TYR A 65 1.04 -0.70 -10.62
N ASP A 66 1.72 -1.24 -9.61
CA ASP A 66 1.27 -2.43 -8.91
C ASP A 66 -0.01 -2.15 -8.10
N LEU A 67 -0.01 -1.07 -7.32
CA LEU A 67 -1.17 -0.65 -6.53
C LEU A 67 -2.39 -0.31 -7.39
N SER A 68 -2.18 0.31 -8.55
CA SER A 68 -3.28 0.65 -9.46
C SER A 68 -3.95 -0.57 -10.08
N ARG A 69 -3.23 -1.69 -10.24
CA ARG A 69 -3.77 -2.94 -10.80
C ARG A 69 -4.34 -3.90 -9.75
N ARG A 70 -3.72 -3.96 -8.57
CA ARG A 70 -4.04 -4.95 -7.52
C ARG A 70 -4.80 -4.39 -6.34
N GLY A 71 -4.78 -3.07 -6.17
CA GLY A 71 -5.49 -2.38 -5.11
C GLY A 71 -6.90 -1.96 -5.52
N ARG A 72 -7.82 -2.12 -4.58
CA ARG A 72 -9.16 -1.54 -4.59
C ARG A 72 -9.38 -0.82 -3.27
N LEU A 73 -9.97 0.37 -3.32
CA LEU A 73 -10.37 1.08 -2.10
C LEU A 73 -11.52 0.30 -1.44
N ALA A 74 -11.32 -0.14 -0.21
CA ALA A 74 -12.35 -0.83 0.58
C ALA A 74 -13.07 0.16 1.49
N VAL A 75 -12.32 0.94 2.27
CA VAL A 75 -12.87 1.96 3.18
C VAL A 75 -12.06 3.24 3.06
N ARG A 76 -12.76 4.36 2.86
CA ARG A 76 -12.16 5.68 2.90
C ARG A 76 -12.15 6.19 4.34
N VAL A 77 -11.02 6.71 4.81
CA VAL A 77 -11.00 7.46 6.07
C VAL A 77 -11.76 8.77 5.86
N ARG A 78 -12.78 8.98 6.71
CA ARG A 78 -13.51 10.25 6.75
C ARG A 78 -12.58 11.33 7.33
N PRO A 79 -12.61 12.55 6.76
CA PRO A 79 -11.84 13.67 7.30
C PRO A 79 -12.27 14.04 8.72
#